data_AF-A0A354SJF6-F1
#
_entry.id   AF-A0A354SJF6-F1
#
_cell.length_a   1.000
_cell.length_b   1.000
_cell.length_c   1.000
_cell.angle_alpha   90.00
_cell.angle_beta   90.00
_cell.angle_gamma   90.00
#
_symmetry.space_group_name_H-M   'P 1'
#
loop_
_entity.id
_entity.type
_entity.pdbx_description
1 polymer ?
#
loop_
_entity_poly.entity_id
_entity_poly.type
_entity_poly.pdbx_seq_one_letter_code
_entity_poly.pdbx_strand_id
1 'polypeptide(L)'
;DLFWKGVLVVEHKSRGKSLDKAYDQALDYFQGLKERDLPKYVIVSDFARIRLYDLEENEQHEFELKDLHKNVRLFGFIAGYQT
;
A
#
# COMPACT_ATOMS: atom_id res chain seq x y z
N ASP A 1 6.11 8.85 -3.53
CA ASP A 1 5.08 8.61 -2.51
C ASP A 1 3.75 9.19 -2.96
N LEU A 2 2.64 8.66 -2.43
CA LEU A 2 1.28 9.09 -2.75
C LEU A 2 0.43 9.01 -1.47
N PHE A 3 -0.43 9.99 -1.26
CA PHE A 3 -1.47 9.93 -0.23
C PHE A 3 -2.83 10.23 -0.84
N TRP A 4 -3.71 9.23 -0.82
CA TRP A 4 -5.13 9.33 -1.16
C TRP A 4 -5.94 9.16 0.12
N LYS A 5 -6.39 10.30 0.64
CA LYS A 5 -7.21 10.42 1.83
C LYS A 5 -8.37 9.42 1.87
N GLY A 6 -8.47 8.66 2.96
CA GLY A 6 -9.52 7.65 3.18
C GLY A 6 -9.39 6.38 2.33
N VAL A 7 -8.34 6.25 1.51
CA VAL A 7 -8.19 5.15 0.54
C VAL A 7 -6.83 4.51 0.65
N LEU A 8 -5.76 5.21 0.30
CA LEU A 8 -4.44 4.60 0.06
C LEU A 8 -3.30 5.51 0.48
N VAL A 9 -2.24 4.93 1.06
CA VAL A 9 -0.91 5.55 1.11
C VAL A 9 0.10 4.68 0.37
N VAL A 10 1.03 5.31 -0.36
CA VAL A 10 2.11 4.64 -1.08
C VAL A 10 3.44 5.24 -0.68
N GLU A 11 4.36 4.39 -0.24
CA GLU A 11 5.72 4.79 0.11
C GLU A 11 6.75 3.96 -0.67
N HIS A 12 7.75 4.63 -1.25
CA HIS A 12 8.78 3.97 -2.03
C HIS A 12 10.17 4.05 -1.41
N LYS A 13 10.99 3.05 -1.70
CA LYS A 13 12.41 3.03 -1.36
C LYS A 13 13.25 2.68 -2.58
N SER A 14 14.54 3.01 -2.50
CA SER A 14 15.52 2.51 -3.47
C SER A 14 15.56 0.97 -3.42
N ARG A 15 15.85 0.33 -4.55
CA ARG A 15 15.93 -1.13 -4.70
C ARG A 15 16.74 -1.82 -3.60
N GLY A 16 16.18 -2.89 -3.04
CA GLY A 16 16.82 -3.70 -1.99
C GLY A 16 16.71 -3.12 -0.59
N LYS A 17 16.15 -1.92 -0.40
CA LYS A 17 15.87 -1.39 0.94
C LYS A 17 14.69 -2.11 1.59
N SER A 18 14.61 -2.00 2.91
CA SER A 18 13.56 -2.66 3.72
C SER A 18 12.18 -2.07 3.40
N LEU A 19 11.24 -2.97 3.08
CA LEU A 19 9.83 -2.63 2.93
C LEU A 19 9.16 -2.43 4.30
N ASP A 20 9.65 -3.05 5.37
CA ASP A 20 9.14 -2.81 6.73
C ASP A 20 9.37 -1.37 7.15
N LYS A 21 10.58 -0.82 6.89
CA LYS A 21 10.86 0.60 7.12
C LYS A 21 9.99 1.53 6.28
N ALA A 22 9.63 1.12 5.06
CA ALA A 22 8.71 1.88 4.23
C ALA A 22 7.29 1.84 4.80
N TYR A 23 6.89 0.69 5.35
CA TYR A 23 5.59 0.50 5.97
C TYR A 23 5.45 1.32 7.25
N ASP A 24 6.44 1.28 8.14
CA ASP A 24 6.47 2.11 9.35
C ASP A 24 6.31 3.61 9.00
N GLN A 25 7.04 4.07 7.97
CA GLN A 25 6.92 5.46 7.48
C GLN A 25 5.56 5.76 6.84
N ALA A 26 4.93 4.78 6.21
CA ALA A 26 3.58 4.94 5.69
C ALA A 26 2.54 5.07 6.82
N LEU A 27 2.74 4.37 7.94
CA LEU A 27 1.89 4.48 9.12
C LEU A 27 2.04 5.82 9.86
N ASP A 28 3.20 6.47 9.76
CA ASP A 28 3.39 7.81 10.34
C ASP A 28 2.39 8.84 9.79
N TYR A 29 1.88 8.65 8.55
CA TYR A 29 0.82 9.51 8.00
C TYR A 29 -0.51 9.42 8.75
N PHE A 30 -0.73 8.38 9.53
CA PHE A 30 -2.02 8.13 10.19
C PHE A 30 -2.15 9.03 11.44
N GLN A 31 -1.03 9.50 11.96
CA GLN A 31 -0.99 10.35 13.15
C GLN A 31 -1.74 11.66 12.89
N GLY A 32 -2.79 11.90 13.68
CA GLY A 32 -3.59 13.13 13.60
C GLY A 32 -4.66 13.15 12.52
N LEU A 33 -4.83 12.07 11.75
CA LEU A 33 -5.96 11.94 10.82
C LEU A 33 -7.24 11.60 11.59
N LYS A 34 -8.36 12.12 11.07
CA LYS A 34 -9.69 11.67 11.51
C LYS A 34 -9.92 10.25 11.00
N GLU A 35 -10.71 9.47 11.71
CA GLU A 35 -11.01 8.06 11.35
C GLU A 35 -11.46 7.90 9.89
N ARG A 36 -12.38 8.76 9.42
CA ARG A 36 -12.86 8.76 8.02
C ARG A 36 -11.80 9.10 6.97
N ASP A 37 -10.68 9.67 7.41
CA ASP A 37 -9.56 10.13 6.58
C ASP A 37 -8.42 9.09 6.56
N LEU A 38 -8.45 8.08 7.44
CA LEU A 38 -7.45 7.02 7.52
C LEU A 38 -7.47 6.18 6.24
N PRO A 39 -6.30 5.94 5.61
CA PRO A 39 -6.20 5.01 4.50
C PRO A 39 -6.65 3.60 4.89
N LYS A 40 -7.35 2.93 3.96
CA LYS A 40 -7.72 1.51 4.05
C LYS A 40 -6.61 0.60 3.54
N TYR A 41 -5.78 1.13 2.65
CA TYR A 41 -4.70 0.40 1.98
C TYR A 41 -3.34 1.07 2.22
N VAL A 42 -2.30 0.25 2.32
CA VAL A 42 -0.90 0.69 2.30
C VAL A 42 -0.16 -0.07 1.21
N ILE A 43 0.52 0.63 0.32
CA ILE A 43 1.44 0.02 -0.65
C ILE A 43 2.86 0.49 -0.34
N VAL A 44 3.78 -0.47 -0.26
CA VAL A 44 5.21 -0.16 -0.19
C VAL A 44 5.96 -0.89 -1.29
N SER A 45 6.99 -0.26 -1.83
CA SER A 45 7.79 -0.89 -2.88
C SER A 45 9.22 -0.36 -2.93
N ASP A 46 10.15 -1.25 -3.28
CA ASP A 46 11.53 -0.91 -3.59
C ASP A 46 11.81 -0.93 -5.12
N PHE A 47 10.76 -0.85 -5.94
CA PHE A 47 10.79 -1.02 -7.40
C PHE A 47 11.27 -2.40 -7.91
N ALA A 48 11.53 -3.36 -7.02
CA ALA A 48 11.71 -4.77 -7.38
C ALA A 48 10.58 -5.63 -6.81
N ARG A 49 10.11 -5.30 -5.60
CA ARG A 49 9.01 -5.92 -4.89
C ARG A 49 7.93 -4.90 -4.61
N ILE A 50 6.70 -5.35 -4.59
CA ILE A 50 5.53 -4.61 -4.13
C ILE A 50 4.97 -5.38 -2.94
N ARG A 51 4.65 -4.67 -1.86
CA ARG A 51 3.85 -5.19 -0.77
C ARG A 51 2.60 -4.32 -0.61
N LEU A 52 1.44 -4.96 -0.64
CA LEU A 52 0.13 -4.36 -0.40
C LEU A 52 -0.39 -4.87 0.95
N TYR A 53 -0.92 -3.95 1.74
CA TYR A 53 -1.69 -4.22 2.94
C TYR A 53 -3.13 -3.76 2.73
N ASP A 54 -4.08 -4.65 2.95
CA ASP A 54 -5.48 -4.33 3.18
C ASP A 54 -5.70 -4.27 4.69
N LEU A 55 -5.93 -3.07 5.23
CA LEU A 55 -6.08 -2.85 6.66
C LEU A 55 -7.49 -3.19 7.16
N GLU A 56 -8.47 -3.27 6.26
CA GLU A 56 -9.84 -3.64 6.62
C GLU A 56 -9.95 -5.16 6.78
N GLU A 57 -9.42 -5.91 5.82
CA GLU A 57 -9.42 -7.38 5.84
C GLU A 57 -8.21 -7.98 6.57
N ASN A 58 -7.27 -7.14 7.01
CA ASN A 58 -6.01 -7.53 7.64
C ASN A 58 -5.22 -8.54 6.76
N GLU A 59 -5.21 -8.28 5.45
CA GLU A 59 -4.50 -9.09 4.46
C GLU A 59 -3.20 -8.41 4.02
N GLN A 60 -2.21 -9.24 3.67
CA GLN A 60 -0.93 -8.80 3.15
C GLN A 60 -0.54 -9.63 1.93
N HIS A 61 -0.15 -8.94 0.86
CA HIS A 61 0.40 -9.57 -0.34
C HIS A 61 1.75 -8.97 -0.69
N GLU A 62 2.75 -9.82 -0.93
CA GLU A 62 4.06 -9.39 -1.45
C GLU A 62 4.38 -10.18 -2.71
N PHE A 63 4.81 -9.47 -3.76
CA PHE A 63 5.20 -10.08 -5.03
C PHE A 63 6.24 -9.21 -5.77
N GLU A 64 6.95 -9.80 -6.72
CA GLU A 64 7.89 -9.06 -7.56
C GLU A 64 7.16 -8.18 -8.58
N LEU A 65 7.69 -6.98 -8.85
CA LEU A 65 7.10 -6.03 -9.80
C LEU A 65 6.86 -6.65 -11.19
N LYS A 66 7.72 -7.58 -11.63
CA LYS A 66 7.55 -8.29 -12.92
C LYS A 66 6.25 -9.10 -12.98
N ASP A 67 5.74 -9.54 -11.84
CA ASP A 67 4.51 -10.31 -11.69
C ASP A 67 3.29 -9.43 -11.38
N LEU A 68 3.41 -8.10 -11.47
CA LEU A 68 2.29 -7.17 -11.27
C LEU A 68 1.08 -7.53 -12.14
N HIS A 69 1.31 -7.88 -13.40
CA HIS A 69 0.25 -8.28 -14.33
C HIS A 69 -0.58 -9.50 -13.85
N LYS A 70 0.01 -10.39 -13.03
CA LYS A 70 -0.68 -11.55 -12.43
C LYS A 70 -1.51 -11.16 -11.20
N ASN A 71 -1.18 -10.02 -10.59
CA ASN A 71 -1.70 -9.56 -9.30
C ASN A 71 -2.57 -8.30 -9.41
N VAL A 72 -2.85 -7.80 -10.62
CA VAL A 72 -3.64 -6.57 -10.85
C VAL A 72 -5.00 -6.55 -10.13
N ARG A 73 -5.60 -7.72 -9.91
CA ARG A 73 -6.88 -7.85 -9.18
C ARG A 73 -6.80 -7.32 -7.74
N LEU A 74 -5.64 -7.39 -7.10
CA LEU A 74 -5.42 -6.87 -5.74
C LEU A 74 -5.58 -5.33 -5.68
N PHE A 75 -5.52 -4.66 -6.82
CA PHE A 75 -5.65 -3.20 -6.93
C PHE A 75 -7.03 -2.76 -7.42
N GLY A 76 -8.03 -3.65 -7.38
CA GLY A 76 -9.40 -3.38 -7.82
C GLY A 76 -10.03 -2.15 -7.13
N PHE A 77 -9.67 -1.93 -5.86
CA PHE A 77 -10.10 -0.79 -5.06
C PHE A 77 -9.77 0.57 -5.69
N ILE A 78 -8.70 0.67 -6.49
CA ILE A 78 -8.28 1.92 -7.16
C ILE A 78 -9.34 2.35 -8.18
N ALA A 79 -9.99 1.40 -8.84
CA ALA A 79 -11.01 1.68 -9.84
C ALA A 79 -12.41 1.86 -9.23
N GLY A 80 -12.53 1.88 -7.89
CA GLY A 80 -13.81 2.02 -7.20
C GLY A 80 -14.66 0.75 -7.18
N TYR A 81 -14.10 -0.40 -7.56
CA TYR A 81 -14.74 -1.69 -7.34
C TYR A 81 -14.56 -2.07 -5.87
N GLN A 82 -15.65 -2.04 -5.10
CA GLN A 82 -15.73 -2.77 -3.83
C GLN A 82 -16.27 -4.16 -4.16
N THR A 83 -15.49 -5.21 -3.86
CA THR A 83 -15.97 -6.60 -3.88
C THR A 83 -16.77 -6.91 -2.64
#